data_AF-A0A519V1J5-F1
#
_entry.id   AF-A0A519V1J5-F1
#
_cell.length_a   1.000
_cell.length_b   1.000
_cell.length_c   1.000
_cell.angle_alpha   90.00
_cell.angle_beta   90.00
_cell.angle_gamma   90.00
#
_symmetry.space_group_name_H-M   'P 1'
#
loop_
_entity.id
_entity.type
_entity.pdbx_description
1 polymer ?
#
loop_
_entity_poly.entity_id
_entity_poly.type
_entity_poly.pdbx_seq_one_letter_code
_entity_poly.pdbx_strand_id
1 'polypeptide(L)'
;MKLALAILLNLLALAALGWWLRREHRQAEPGLRRWLLPALALRVVVGVLPHGLDSAFALRWGNFLTAQFWAQPDAAWSLWQGHEIQGDGPAYVLYEWSNTLFIIKIIGVLNFASLGIYWLTSIYFSVCSVVCCWGLVRMLRQLWPAAPLGAGVTAFFLWPSVVWWASGITKETLVLGSGAALVAVVLNSLYCKLPVPGWRRLGGWLLLLGLAWLHVRLRYFFALPLLGSLLALAGVVWAERRGWLRAGWRGQGLGLLSGVVLAGALVVAVGGEPVSASTTQYSSRASTSAAGCRPRWCWPCCCTAWCWPASLA
;
A
#
# COMPACT_ATOMS: atom_id res chain seq x y z
N MET A 1 8.23 -26.73 -15.84
CA MET A 1 8.86 -25.38 -15.75
C MET A 1 8.25 -24.51 -14.65
N LYS A 2 6.92 -24.33 -14.58
CA LYS A 2 6.24 -23.47 -13.57
C LYS A 2 6.72 -23.70 -12.12
N LEU A 3 6.76 -24.97 -11.69
CA LEU A 3 7.18 -25.34 -10.33
C LEU A 3 8.64 -24.98 -10.03
N ALA A 4 9.56 -25.24 -10.96
CA ALA A 4 10.98 -24.92 -10.78
C ALA A 4 11.20 -23.40 -10.64
N LEU A 5 10.50 -22.60 -11.45
CA LEU A 5 10.53 -21.14 -11.32
C LEU A 5 9.98 -20.69 -9.97
N ALA A 6 8.84 -21.22 -9.54
CA ALA A 6 8.24 -20.88 -8.25
C ALA A 6 9.17 -21.23 -7.08
N ILE A 7 9.79 -22.41 -7.09
CA ILE A 7 10.78 -22.82 -6.08
C ILE A 7 11.95 -21.84 -6.06
N LEU A 8 12.53 -21.52 -7.22
CA LEU A 8 13.63 -20.58 -7.33
C LEU A 8 13.26 -19.20 -6.76
N LEU A 9 12.11 -18.64 -7.14
CA LEU A 9 11.64 -17.35 -6.64
C LEU A 9 11.42 -17.36 -5.12
N ASN A 10 10.88 -18.45 -4.56
CA ASN A 10 10.71 -18.60 -3.11
C ASN A 10 12.06 -18.71 -2.38
N LEU A 11 13.02 -19.46 -2.91
CA LEU A 11 14.36 -19.54 -2.34
C LEU A 11 15.05 -18.17 -2.33
N LEU A 12 14.91 -17.40 -3.42
CA LEU A 12 15.42 -16.04 -3.50
C LEU A 12 14.71 -15.11 -2.49
N ALA A 13 13.39 -15.21 -2.36
CA ALA A 13 12.62 -14.43 -1.39
C ALA A 13 13.03 -14.75 0.06
N LEU A 14 13.21 -16.04 0.39
CA LEU A 14 13.68 -16.48 1.70
C LEU A 14 15.12 -16.03 1.98
N ALA A 15 16.01 -16.13 0.99
CA ALA A 15 17.39 -15.65 1.11
C ALA A 15 17.43 -14.13 1.33
N ALA A 16 16.63 -13.36 0.58
CA ALA A 16 16.50 -11.92 0.74
C ALA A 16 15.93 -11.55 2.13
N LEU A 17 14.88 -12.25 2.58
CA LEU A 17 14.31 -12.06 3.91
C LEU A 17 15.31 -12.39 5.02
N GLY A 18 16.03 -13.52 4.91
CA GLY A 18 17.04 -13.93 5.89
C GLY A 18 18.26 -13.00 5.90
N TRP A 19 18.66 -12.45 4.76
CA TRP A 19 19.68 -11.40 4.69
C TRP A 19 19.20 -10.11 5.34
N TRP A 20 17.98 -9.67 5.02
CA TRP A 20 17.35 -8.48 5.60
C TRP A 20 17.22 -8.61 7.12
N LEU A 21 16.67 -9.72 7.62
CA LEU A 21 16.53 -9.99 9.06
C LEU A 21 17.88 -9.93 9.78
N ARG A 22 18.93 -10.56 9.23
CA ARG A 22 20.27 -10.50 9.82
C ARG A 22 20.83 -9.09 9.85
N ARG A 23 20.65 -8.32 8.76
CA ARG A 23 21.07 -6.92 8.68
C ARG A 23 20.33 -6.06 9.70
N GLU A 24 19.01 -6.14 9.74
CA GLU A 24 18.16 -5.35 10.63
C GLU A 24 18.43 -5.68 12.10
N HIS A 25 18.58 -6.95 12.43
CA HIS A 25 18.88 -7.42 13.76
C HIS A 25 20.26 -6.95 14.26
N ARG A 26 21.25 -6.77 13.38
CA ARG A 26 22.56 -6.20 13.73
C ARG A 26 22.52 -4.68 13.89
N GLN A 27 21.67 -3.99 13.14
CA GLN A 27 21.61 -2.53 13.13
C GLN A 27 20.60 -1.93 14.11
N ALA A 28 19.62 -2.72 14.57
CA ALA A 28 18.62 -2.27 15.52
C ALA A 28 19.16 -2.23 16.95
N GLU A 29 18.73 -1.22 17.71
CA GLU A 29 19.01 -1.09 19.14
C GLU A 29 18.48 -2.33 19.91
N PRO A 30 19.14 -2.77 21.01
CA PRO A 30 18.80 -4.02 21.70
C PRO A 30 17.33 -4.14 22.11
N GLY A 31 16.69 -3.04 22.54
CA GLY A 31 15.28 -3.03 22.91
C GLY A 31 14.35 -3.26 21.71
N LEU A 32 14.68 -2.68 20.55
CA LEU A 32 13.89 -2.80 19.33
C LEU A 32 14.09 -4.19 18.71
N ARG A 33 15.32 -4.68 18.68
CA ARG A 33 15.69 -6.00 18.13
C ARG A 33 14.81 -7.16 18.62
N ARG A 34 14.38 -7.13 19.89
CA ARG A 34 13.53 -8.16 20.49
C ARG A 34 12.13 -8.22 19.86
N TRP A 35 11.66 -7.12 19.27
CA TRP A 35 10.34 -7.02 18.64
C TRP A 35 10.31 -7.40 17.15
N LEU A 36 11.47 -7.52 16.50
CA LEU A 36 11.54 -7.80 15.05
C LEU A 36 10.83 -9.11 14.67
N LEU A 37 11.20 -10.22 15.33
CA LEU A 37 10.64 -11.53 15.04
C LEU A 37 9.19 -11.67 15.53
N PRO A 38 8.82 -11.24 16.75
CA PRO A 38 7.42 -11.27 17.20
C PRO A 38 6.48 -10.46 16.29
N ALA A 39 6.90 -9.26 15.87
CA ALA A 39 6.09 -8.42 14.98
C ALA A 39 5.90 -9.07 13.60
N LEU A 40 6.97 -9.65 13.04
CA LEU A 40 6.90 -10.39 11.78
C LEU A 40 5.99 -11.62 11.90
N ALA A 41 6.18 -12.42 12.95
CA ALA A 41 5.40 -13.63 13.19
C ALA A 41 3.91 -13.29 13.38
N LEU A 42 3.58 -12.28 14.17
CA LEU A 42 2.20 -11.82 14.36
C LEU A 42 1.54 -11.46 13.03
N ARG A 43 2.19 -10.65 12.20
CA ARG A 43 1.65 -10.25 10.89
C ARG A 43 1.50 -11.43 9.93
N VAL A 44 2.45 -12.36 9.92
CA VAL A 44 2.35 -13.58 9.09
C VAL A 44 1.20 -14.45 9.54
N VAL A 45 1.04 -14.69 10.85
CA VAL A 45 -0.04 -15.51 11.41
C VAL A 45 -1.39 -14.89 11.09
N VAL A 46 -1.56 -13.59 11.34
CA VAL A 46 -2.81 -12.89 11.02
C VAL A 46 -3.05 -12.89 9.51
N GLY A 47 -2.02 -12.66 8.70
CA GLY A 47 -2.12 -12.66 7.24
C GLY A 47 -2.62 -13.97 6.64
N VAL A 48 -2.23 -15.11 7.21
CA VAL A 48 -2.65 -16.43 6.72
C VAL A 48 -4.17 -16.65 6.89
N LEU A 49 -4.82 -15.93 7.81
CA LEU A 49 -6.26 -16.02 8.00
C LEU A 49 -7.02 -15.52 6.75
N PRO A 50 -8.24 -16.01 6.48
CA PRO A 50 -9.03 -15.54 5.34
C PRO A 50 -9.50 -14.08 5.53
N HIS A 51 -9.13 -13.20 4.59
CA HIS A 51 -9.49 -11.78 4.60
C HIS A 51 -10.66 -11.48 3.65
N GLY A 52 -11.88 -11.89 3.99
CA GLY A 52 -13.12 -11.48 3.28
C GLY A 52 -13.21 -11.82 1.78
N LEU A 53 -14.32 -11.41 1.16
CA LEU A 53 -14.63 -11.72 -0.25
C LEU A 53 -13.71 -11.00 -1.25
N ASP A 54 -13.27 -9.78 -0.92
CA ASP A 54 -12.42 -8.97 -1.81
C ASP A 54 -11.06 -9.63 -2.08
N SER A 55 -10.45 -10.24 -1.06
CA SER A 55 -9.15 -10.93 -1.24
C SER A 55 -9.29 -12.19 -2.10
N ALA A 56 -10.39 -12.94 -1.92
CA ALA A 56 -10.71 -14.10 -2.73
C ALA A 56 -10.99 -13.71 -4.20
N PHE A 57 -11.73 -12.62 -4.41
CA PHE A 57 -11.99 -12.07 -5.73
C PHE A 57 -10.68 -11.65 -6.42
N ALA A 58 -9.83 -10.89 -5.72
CA ALA A 58 -8.57 -10.42 -6.27
C ALA A 58 -7.61 -11.59 -6.60
N LEU A 59 -7.56 -12.61 -5.74
CA LEU A 59 -6.76 -13.81 -6.00
C LEU A 59 -7.29 -14.61 -7.19
N ARG A 60 -8.61 -14.83 -7.29
CA ARG A 60 -9.22 -15.56 -8.41
C ARG A 60 -8.84 -14.92 -9.75
N TRP A 61 -8.99 -13.60 -9.86
CA TRP A 61 -8.62 -12.89 -11.08
C TRP A 61 -7.12 -12.78 -11.30
N GLY A 62 -6.32 -12.68 -10.24
CA GLY A 62 -4.87 -12.80 -10.33
C GLY A 62 -4.45 -14.16 -10.89
N ASN A 63 -5.08 -15.24 -10.44
CA ASN A 63 -4.83 -16.60 -10.95
C ASN A 63 -5.20 -16.71 -12.43
N PHE A 64 -6.32 -16.11 -12.83
CA PHE A 64 -6.72 -16.03 -14.23
C PHE A 64 -5.67 -15.32 -15.10
N LEU A 65 -5.20 -14.13 -14.68
CA LEU A 65 -4.16 -13.39 -15.41
C LEU A 65 -2.86 -14.19 -15.54
N THR A 66 -2.40 -14.83 -14.47
CA THR A 66 -1.19 -15.66 -14.51
C THR A 66 -1.37 -16.87 -15.41
N ALA A 67 -2.55 -17.50 -15.39
CA ALA A 67 -2.85 -18.64 -16.27
C ALA A 67 -2.81 -18.24 -17.74
N GLN A 68 -3.40 -17.09 -18.10
CA GLN A 68 -3.34 -16.54 -19.45
C GLN A 68 -1.90 -16.24 -19.87
N PHE A 69 -1.08 -15.66 -18.98
CA PHE A 69 0.32 -15.38 -19.28
C PHE A 69 1.13 -16.64 -19.60
N TRP A 70 0.84 -17.75 -18.92
CA TRP A 70 1.47 -19.04 -19.22
C TRP A 70 0.99 -19.68 -20.53
N ALA A 71 -0.24 -19.37 -20.97
CA ALA A 71 -0.82 -19.94 -22.17
C ALA A 71 -0.45 -19.12 -23.42
N GLN A 72 -0.57 -17.80 -23.35
CA GLN A 72 -0.40 -16.85 -24.45
C GLN A 72 0.22 -15.54 -23.91
N PRO A 73 1.56 -15.44 -23.81
CA PRO A 73 2.21 -14.31 -23.14
C PRO A 73 1.93 -12.96 -23.80
N ASP A 74 1.87 -12.92 -25.13
CA ASP A 74 1.61 -11.68 -25.88
C ASP A 74 0.19 -11.15 -25.62
N ALA A 75 -0.82 -12.03 -25.73
CA ALA A 75 -2.22 -11.68 -25.44
C ALA A 75 -2.42 -11.31 -23.96
N ALA A 76 -1.76 -12.04 -23.04
CA ALA A 76 -1.81 -11.74 -21.63
C ALA A 76 -1.16 -10.40 -21.29
N TRP A 77 -0.09 -10.00 -21.99
CA TRP A 77 0.53 -8.69 -21.82
C TRP A 77 -0.41 -7.55 -22.23
N SER A 78 -1.12 -7.70 -23.35
CA SER A 78 -2.17 -6.77 -23.77
C SER A 78 -3.29 -6.67 -22.73
N LEU A 79 -3.75 -7.82 -22.21
CA LEU A 79 -4.75 -7.86 -21.13
C LEU A 79 -4.24 -7.18 -19.85
N TRP A 80 -2.94 -7.33 -19.54
CA TRP A 80 -2.30 -6.71 -18.39
C TRP A 80 -2.25 -5.18 -18.49
N GLN A 81 -2.12 -4.64 -19.70
CA GLN A 81 -2.16 -3.20 -19.92
C GLN A 81 -3.59 -2.66 -19.96
N GLY A 82 -4.55 -3.47 -20.41
CA GLY A 82 -5.96 -3.12 -20.53
C GLY A 82 -6.71 -2.91 -19.20
N HIS A 83 -7.98 -2.51 -19.35
CA HIS A 83 -8.94 -2.26 -18.28
C HIS A 83 -10.09 -3.27 -18.26
N GLU A 84 -10.13 -4.16 -19.26
CA GLU A 84 -11.14 -5.21 -19.39
C GLU A 84 -10.52 -6.55 -19.02
N ILE A 85 -11.21 -7.33 -18.20
CA ILE A 85 -10.85 -8.72 -17.96
C ILE A 85 -11.95 -9.60 -18.55
N GLN A 86 -11.60 -10.35 -19.59
CA GLN A 86 -12.49 -11.29 -20.24
C GLN A 86 -12.15 -12.70 -19.72
N GLY A 87 -13.08 -13.31 -18.97
CA GLY A 87 -13.00 -14.72 -18.56
C GLY A 87 -13.99 -15.57 -19.36
N ASP A 88 -14.38 -16.73 -18.82
CA ASP A 88 -15.40 -17.62 -19.42
C ASP A 88 -16.85 -17.06 -19.36
N GLY A 89 -17.00 -15.75 -19.19
CA GLY A 89 -18.26 -15.06 -18.98
C GLY A 89 -18.24 -13.64 -19.54
N PRO A 90 -19.22 -12.80 -19.17
CA PRO A 90 -19.27 -11.42 -19.66
C PRO A 90 -17.99 -10.66 -19.29
N ALA A 91 -17.53 -9.81 -20.20
CA ALA A 91 -16.35 -8.97 -19.97
C ALA A 91 -16.59 -8.06 -18.76
N TYR A 92 -15.69 -8.10 -17.78
CA TYR A 92 -15.70 -7.18 -16.66
C TYR A 92 -14.87 -5.96 -17.03
N VAL A 93 -15.56 -4.87 -17.38
CA VAL A 93 -14.94 -3.57 -17.61
C VAL A 93 -14.72 -2.92 -16.25
N LEU A 94 -13.48 -2.95 -15.77
CA LEU A 94 -13.10 -2.28 -14.54
C LEU A 94 -12.63 -0.86 -14.88
N TYR A 95 -12.95 0.10 -14.03
CA TYR A 95 -12.43 1.46 -14.17
C TYR A 95 -10.88 1.45 -14.18
N GLU A 96 -10.25 2.22 -15.07
CA GLU A 96 -8.79 2.24 -15.26
C GLU A 96 -8.00 2.56 -13.97
N TRP A 97 -8.57 3.43 -13.13
CA TRP A 97 -8.04 3.81 -11.82
C TRP A 97 -8.62 2.97 -10.68
N SER A 98 -9.19 1.80 -10.99
CA SER A 98 -9.65 0.85 -9.98
C SER A 98 -8.46 0.26 -9.22
N ASN A 99 -8.42 0.55 -7.92
CA ASN A 99 -7.45 -0.04 -6.99
C ASN A 99 -7.53 -1.57 -7.01
N THR A 100 -8.73 -2.14 -7.21
CA THR A 100 -8.94 -3.59 -7.28
C THR A 100 -8.27 -4.19 -8.51
N LEU A 101 -8.42 -3.59 -9.68
CA LEU A 101 -7.73 -4.04 -10.91
C LEU A 101 -6.21 -3.98 -10.73
N PHE A 102 -5.71 -2.92 -10.09
CA PHE A 102 -4.29 -2.78 -9.82
C PHE A 102 -3.75 -3.86 -8.86
N ILE A 103 -4.50 -4.19 -7.80
CA ILE A 103 -4.15 -5.30 -6.89
C ILE A 103 -4.19 -6.65 -7.62
N ILE A 104 -5.20 -6.89 -8.46
CA ILE A 104 -5.29 -8.12 -9.28
C ILE A 104 -4.03 -8.29 -10.13
N LYS A 105 -3.54 -7.22 -10.75
CA LYS A 105 -2.29 -7.23 -11.52
C LYS A 105 -1.08 -7.55 -10.63
N ILE A 106 -0.96 -6.94 -9.44
CA ILE A 106 0.13 -7.26 -8.50
C ILE A 106 0.10 -8.74 -8.09
N ILE A 107 -1.08 -9.27 -7.77
CA ILE A 107 -1.25 -10.68 -7.43
C ILE A 107 -0.88 -11.58 -8.61
N GLY A 108 -1.26 -11.21 -9.84
CA GLY A 108 -0.89 -11.91 -11.05
C GLY A 108 0.63 -12.08 -11.20
N VAL A 109 1.43 -11.07 -10.85
CA VAL A 109 2.91 -11.20 -10.82
C VAL A 109 3.34 -12.13 -9.69
N LEU A 110 2.82 -11.92 -8.49
CA LEU A 110 3.22 -12.70 -7.31
C LEU A 110 2.89 -14.20 -7.46
N ASN A 111 1.87 -14.52 -8.24
CA ASN A 111 1.47 -15.88 -8.57
C ASN A 111 2.52 -16.68 -9.37
N PHE A 112 3.51 -16.03 -9.99
CA PHE A 112 4.67 -16.75 -10.53
C PHE A 112 5.49 -17.44 -9.41
N ALA A 113 5.51 -16.86 -8.22
CA ALA A 113 6.15 -17.43 -7.04
C ALA A 113 5.16 -18.24 -6.19
N SER A 114 3.93 -17.77 -6.02
CA SER A 114 2.96 -18.44 -5.13
C SER A 114 2.14 -19.55 -5.79
N LEU A 115 2.20 -19.70 -7.12
CA LEU A 115 1.36 -20.62 -7.90
C LEU A 115 -0.15 -20.42 -7.67
N GLY A 116 -0.57 -19.21 -7.28
CA GLY A 116 -1.96 -18.90 -6.98
C GLY A 116 -2.46 -19.37 -5.62
N ILE A 117 -1.56 -19.78 -4.73
CA ILE A 117 -1.89 -20.22 -3.37
C ILE A 117 -2.12 -19.00 -2.48
N TYR A 118 -3.32 -18.93 -1.89
CA TYR A 118 -3.78 -17.79 -1.07
C TYR A 118 -2.82 -17.41 0.06
N TRP A 119 -2.50 -18.37 0.94
CA TRP A 119 -1.71 -18.09 2.13
C TRP A 119 -0.29 -17.62 1.78
N LEU A 120 0.29 -18.12 0.70
CA LEU A 120 1.64 -17.76 0.26
C LEU A 120 1.67 -16.34 -0.31
N THR A 121 0.71 -15.98 -1.17
CA THR A 121 0.54 -14.59 -1.64
C THR A 121 0.32 -13.64 -0.46
N SER A 122 -0.49 -14.05 0.52
CA SER A 122 -0.74 -13.27 1.73
C SER A 122 0.54 -13.03 2.57
N ILE A 123 1.39 -14.06 2.72
CA ILE A 123 2.68 -13.93 3.39
C ILE A 123 3.55 -12.88 2.69
N TYR A 124 3.62 -12.86 1.36
CA TYR A 124 4.41 -11.86 0.64
C TYR A 124 3.95 -10.42 0.93
N PHE A 125 2.64 -10.17 0.92
CA PHE A 125 2.08 -8.85 1.27
C PHE A 125 2.41 -8.47 2.71
N SER A 126 2.19 -9.40 3.64
CA SER A 126 2.39 -9.18 5.08
C SER A 126 3.87 -8.91 5.41
N VAL A 127 4.79 -9.71 4.85
CA VAL A 127 6.24 -9.54 5.00
C VAL A 127 6.70 -8.20 4.42
N CYS A 128 6.25 -7.85 3.20
CA CYS A 128 6.59 -6.57 2.57
C CYS A 128 6.17 -5.39 3.45
N SER A 129 4.93 -5.42 3.95
CA SER A 129 4.42 -4.38 4.85
C SER A 129 5.22 -4.30 6.16
N VAL A 130 5.61 -5.43 6.75
CA VAL A 130 6.48 -5.45 7.94
C VAL A 130 7.82 -4.81 7.65
N VAL A 131 8.47 -5.16 6.54
CA VAL A 131 9.77 -4.60 6.14
C VAL A 131 9.71 -3.08 6.05
N CYS A 132 8.67 -2.54 5.40
CA CYS A 132 8.50 -1.11 5.24
C CYS A 132 8.20 -0.39 6.57
N CYS A 133 7.26 -0.91 7.36
CA CYS A 133 6.94 -0.35 8.68
C CYS A 133 8.14 -0.41 9.62
N TRP A 134 8.95 -1.46 9.55
CA TRP A 134 10.13 -1.62 10.38
C TRP A 134 11.19 -0.56 10.06
N GLY A 135 11.41 -0.32 8.77
CA GLY A 135 12.27 0.76 8.28
C GLY A 135 11.85 2.12 8.83
N LEU A 136 10.55 2.41 8.84
CA LEU A 136 10.03 3.65 9.43
C LEU A 136 10.28 3.71 10.94
N VAL A 137 9.91 2.67 11.71
CA VAL A 137 10.10 2.66 13.17
C VAL A 137 11.57 2.89 13.54
N ARG A 138 12.50 2.26 12.81
CA ARG A 138 13.94 2.51 12.99
C ARG A 138 14.33 3.95 12.69
N MET A 139 13.81 4.52 11.60
CA MET A 139 14.09 5.91 11.25
C MET A 139 13.57 6.87 12.32
N LEU A 140 12.34 6.67 12.79
CA LEU A 140 11.76 7.47 13.88
C LEU A 140 12.62 7.36 15.15
N ARG A 141 13.08 6.14 15.49
CA ARG A 141 13.94 5.90 16.66
C ARG A 141 15.29 6.63 16.55
N GLN A 142 15.88 6.68 15.37
CA GLN A 142 17.14 7.39 15.12
C GLN A 142 16.99 8.91 15.20
N LEU A 143 15.86 9.45 14.70
CA LEU A 143 15.60 10.89 14.71
C LEU A 143 15.15 11.40 16.08
N TRP A 144 14.38 10.59 16.81
CA TRP A 144 13.82 10.96 18.12
C TRP A 144 14.17 9.93 19.19
N PRO A 145 15.44 9.88 19.65
CA PRO A 145 15.88 8.95 20.68
C PRO A 145 15.27 9.24 22.07
N ALA A 146 14.65 10.40 22.27
CA ALA A 146 13.89 10.69 23.48
C ALA A 146 12.50 10.03 23.50
N ALA A 147 11.95 9.66 22.33
CA ALA A 147 10.64 9.02 22.27
C ALA A 147 10.70 7.59 22.85
N PRO A 148 9.66 7.16 23.60
CA PRO A 148 9.59 5.80 24.11
C PRO A 148 9.70 4.78 22.98
N LEU A 149 10.58 3.79 23.13
CA LEU A 149 10.82 2.75 22.13
C LEU A 149 9.53 2.03 21.71
N GLY A 150 8.65 1.79 22.69
CA GLY A 150 7.36 1.14 22.48
C GLY A 150 6.37 1.93 21.62
N ALA A 151 6.54 3.24 21.44
CA ALA A 151 5.57 4.06 20.70
C ALA A 151 5.48 3.64 19.22
N GLY A 152 6.63 3.56 18.53
CA GLY A 152 6.67 3.11 17.14
C GLY A 152 6.29 1.64 16.98
N VAL A 153 6.73 0.78 17.89
CA VAL A 153 6.38 -0.65 17.88
C VAL A 153 4.87 -0.83 18.03
N THR A 154 4.27 -0.14 19.00
CA THR A 154 2.82 -0.24 19.25
C THR A 154 2.04 0.29 18.06
N ALA A 155 2.35 1.51 17.61
CA ALA A 155 1.63 2.17 16.52
C ALA A 155 1.65 1.36 15.22
N PHE A 156 2.76 0.73 14.87
CA PHE A 156 2.90 0.04 13.58
C PHE A 156 2.77 -1.48 13.64
N PHE A 157 2.93 -2.12 14.79
CA PHE A 157 2.97 -3.60 14.86
C PHE A 157 2.04 -4.23 15.88
N LEU A 158 1.62 -3.52 16.94
CA LEU A 158 0.80 -4.13 17.99
C LEU A 158 -0.61 -3.55 18.04
N TRP A 159 -0.84 -2.39 17.41
CA TRP A 159 -2.17 -1.79 17.37
C TRP A 159 -3.14 -2.68 16.59
N PRO A 160 -4.25 -3.17 17.19
CA PRO A 160 -5.07 -4.23 16.60
C PRO A 160 -5.58 -3.91 15.20
N SER A 161 -6.04 -2.68 14.97
CA SER A 161 -6.52 -2.29 13.64
C SER A 161 -5.38 -2.27 12.62
N VAL A 162 -4.17 -1.87 13.01
CA VAL A 162 -3.00 -1.89 12.12
C VAL A 162 -2.60 -3.32 11.80
N VAL A 163 -2.59 -4.22 12.78
CA VAL A 163 -2.28 -5.64 12.56
C VAL A 163 -3.25 -6.26 11.56
N TRP A 164 -4.55 -5.99 11.73
CA TRP A 164 -5.59 -6.49 10.82
C TRP A 164 -5.47 -5.91 9.41
N TRP A 165 -5.35 -4.58 9.27
CA TRP A 165 -5.32 -3.92 7.97
C TRP A 165 -3.96 -4.01 7.25
N ALA A 166 -2.89 -4.37 7.96
CA ALA A 166 -1.53 -4.49 7.43
C ALA A 166 -1.07 -5.94 7.23
N SER A 167 -2.02 -6.87 7.25
CA SER A 167 -1.82 -8.29 6.98
C SER A 167 -2.80 -8.72 5.89
N GLY A 168 -2.49 -9.79 5.17
CA GLY A 168 -3.40 -10.32 4.15
C GLY A 168 -3.20 -9.77 2.74
N ILE A 169 -4.00 -10.31 1.82
CA ILE A 169 -4.13 -9.78 0.46
C ILE A 169 -5.15 -8.64 0.48
N THR A 170 -4.72 -7.48 0.96
CA THR A 170 -5.54 -6.27 1.04
C THR A 170 -4.81 -5.07 0.45
N LYS A 171 -5.58 -4.13 -0.14
CA LYS A 171 -5.01 -2.87 -0.63
C LYS A 171 -4.44 -2.04 0.52
N GLU A 172 -5.06 -2.11 1.69
CA GLU A 172 -4.63 -1.46 2.92
C GLU A 172 -3.23 -1.90 3.35
N THR A 173 -2.89 -3.19 3.19
CA THR A 173 -1.55 -3.71 3.52
C THR A 173 -0.44 -3.02 2.70
N LEU A 174 -0.68 -2.85 1.40
CA LEU A 174 0.25 -2.15 0.52
C LEU A 174 0.24 -0.63 0.73
N VAL A 175 -0.92 -0.03 1.01
CA VAL A 175 -1.02 1.42 1.31
C VAL A 175 -0.20 1.74 2.55
N LEU A 176 -0.37 0.98 3.63
CA LEU A 176 0.40 1.20 4.86
C LEU A 176 1.90 0.95 4.66
N GLY A 177 2.26 -0.15 3.99
CA GLY A 177 3.65 -0.48 3.69
C GLY A 177 4.33 0.60 2.84
N SER A 178 3.74 0.94 1.69
CA SER A 178 4.28 1.97 0.79
C SER A 178 4.36 3.34 1.45
N GLY A 179 3.34 3.75 2.22
CA GLY A 179 3.34 5.01 2.96
C GLY A 179 4.43 5.05 4.02
N ALA A 180 4.61 3.96 4.78
CA ALA A 180 5.67 3.89 5.79
C ALA A 180 7.07 3.97 5.16
N ALA A 181 7.31 3.23 4.07
CA ALA A 181 8.58 3.29 3.35
C ALA A 181 8.83 4.68 2.73
N LEU A 182 7.80 5.31 2.17
CA LEU A 182 7.89 6.65 1.59
C LEU A 182 8.34 7.68 2.64
N VAL A 183 7.67 7.70 3.80
CA VAL A 183 8.04 8.57 4.92
C VAL A 183 9.47 8.28 5.39
N ALA A 184 9.83 7.00 5.55
CA ALA A 184 11.18 6.63 5.99
C ALA A 184 12.27 7.12 5.03
N VAL A 185 12.06 6.96 3.71
CA VAL A 185 13.02 7.41 2.68
C VAL A 185 13.14 8.93 2.65
N VAL A 186 12.03 9.67 2.75
CA VAL A 186 12.04 11.14 2.80
C VAL A 186 12.77 11.62 4.05
N LEU A 187 12.42 11.10 5.23
CA LEU A 187 13.05 11.48 6.49
C LEU A 187 14.56 11.17 6.49
N ASN A 188 14.96 9.99 6.00
CA ASN A 188 16.37 9.65 5.86
C ASN A 188 17.09 10.65 4.93
N SER A 189 16.49 11.03 3.80
CA SER A 189 17.09 11.97 2.85
C SER A 189 17.17 13.41 3.39
N LEU A 190 16.20 13.82 4.21
CA LEU A 190 16.14 15.17 4.78
C LEU A 190 16.99 15.35 6.04
N TYR A 191 17.16 14.31 6.86
CA TYR A 191 17.81 14.46 8.17
C TYR A 191 19.11 13.68 8.32
N CYS A 192 19.33 12.59 7.58
CA CYS A 192 20.58 11.84 7.68
C CYS A 192 21.63 12.39 6.71
N LYS A 193 22.75 12.87 7.25
CA LYS A 193 23.84 13.52 6.49
C LYS A 193 24.89 12.55 5.95
N LEU A 194 24.58 11.25 5.84
CA LEU A 194 25.58 10.28 5.41
C LEU A 194 25.94 10.54 3.93
N PRO A 195 27.23 10.71 3.59
CA PRO A 195 27.67 10.82 2.21
C PRO A 195 27.34 9.50 1.51
N VAL A 196 26.33 9.52 0.65
CA VAL A 196 25.92 8.36 -0.15
C VAL A 196 26.54 8.47 -1.54
N PRO A 197 27.14 7.38 -2.07
CA PRO A 197 27.64 7.38 -3.44
C PRO A 197 26.50 7.64 -4.44
N GLY A 198 26.82 8.29 -5.57
CA GLY A 198 25.82 8.79 -6.53
C GLY A 198 24.80 7.76 -7.01
N TRP A 199 25.21 6.51 -7.26
CA TRP A 199 24.31 5.44 -7.69
C TRP A 199 23.29 5.04 -6.61
N ARG A 200 23.66 5.07 -5.32
CA ARG A 200 22.72 4.84 -4.21
C ARG A 200 21.71 5.96 -4.11
N ARG A 201 22.14 7.19 -4.41
CA ARG A 201 21.25 8.36 -4.46
C ARG A 201 20.21 8.21 -5.57
N LEU A 202 20.63 7.81 -6.78
CA LEU A 202 19.72 7.53 -7.88
C LEU A 202 18.73 6.41 -7.52
N GLY A 203 19.23 5.30 -6.95
CA GLY A 203 18.37 4.22 -6.45
C GLY A 203 17.36 4.68 -5.40
N GLY A 204 17.76 5.58 -4.50
CA GLY A 204 16.86 6.20 -3.52
C GLY A 204 15.77 7.05 -4.16
N TRP A 205 16.10 7.85 -5.19
CA TRP A 205 15.12 8.63 -5.95
C TRP A 205 14.16 7.76 -6.75
N LEU A 206 14.66 6.73 -7.43
CA LEU A 206 13.81 5.77 -8.15
C LEU A 206 12.87 5.04 -7.19
N LEU A 207 13.38 4.63 -6.02
CA LEU A 207 12.56 4.03 -4.96
C LEU A 207 11.49 5.01 -4.46
N LEU A 208 11.85 6.27 -4.21
CA LEU A 208 10.91 7.30 -3.77
C LEU A 208 9.79 7.52 -4.79
N LEU A 209 10.14 7.68 -6.07
CA LEU A 209 9.17 7.87 -7.15
C LEU A 209 8.29 6.62 -7.34
N GLY A 210 8.87 5.43 -7.29
CA GLY A 210 8.14 4.17 -7.36
C GLY A 210 7.16 3.99 -6.20
N LEU A 211 7.57 4.32 -4.97
CA LEU A 211 6.70 4.28 -3.79
C LEU A 211 5.59 5.33 -3.86
N ALA A 212 5.90 6.55 -4.31
CA ALA A 212 4.90 7.60 -4.48
C ALA A 212 3.85 7.20 -5.53
N TRP A 213 4.30 6.70 -6.68
CA TRP A 213 3.42 6.19 -7.74
C TRP A 213 2.55 5.03 -7.25
N LEU A 214 3.15 4.05 -6.57
CA LEU A 214 2.44 2.91 -5.99
C LEU A 214 1.36 3.37 -5.00
N HIS A 215 1.70 4.31 -4.12
CA HIS A 215 0.79 4.81 -3.10
C HIS A 215 -0.40 5.58 -3.71
N VAL A 216 -0.15 6.40 -4.73
CA VAL A 216 -1.21 7.10 -5.50
C VAL A 216 -2.13 6.12 -6.22
N ARG A 217 -1.57 5.10 -6.90
CA ARG A 217 -2.34 4.07 -7.62
C ARG A 217 -3.18 3.19 -6.70
N LEU A 218 -2.76 3.01 -5.45
CA LEU A 218 -3.50 2.22 -4.47
C LEU A 218 -4.63 3.00 -3.81
N ARG A 219 -4.38 4.27 -3.44
CA ARG A 219 -5.36 5.08 -2.72
C ARG A 219 -5.02 6.57 -2.82
N TYR A 220 -5.38 7.18 -3.94
CA TYR A 220 -5.06 8.58 -4.24
C TYR A 220 -5.44 9.55 -3.10
N PHE A 221 -6.58 9.32 -2.43
CA PHE A 221 -7.05 10.21 -1.37
C PHE A 221 -6.21 10.19 -0.10
N PHE A 222 -5.49 9.09 0.20
CA PHE A 222 -4.50 9.07 1.29
C PHE A 222 -3.14 9.56 0.81
N ALA A 223 -2.82 9.28 -0.45
CA ALA A 223 -1.54 9.65 -1.03
C ALA A 223 -1.36 11.16 -1.15
N LEU A 224 -2.42 11.88 -1.53
CA LEU A 224 -2.34 13.33 -1.75
C LEU A 224 -2.01 14.12 -0.46
N PRO A 225 -2.70 13.93 0.68
CA PRO A 225 -2.31 14.56 1.94
C PRO A 225 -0.91 14.16 2.39
N LEU A 226 -0.54 12.88 2.25
CA LEU A 226 0.76 12.38 2.66
C LEU A 226 1.89 13.01 1.84
N LEU A 227 1.79 12.95 0.51
CA LEU A 227 2.78 13.52 -0.41
C LEU A 227 2.86 15.04 -0.26
N GLY A 228 1.72 15.72 -0.14
CA GLY A 228 1.67 17.16 0.14
C GLY A 228 2.42 17.54 1.41
N SER A 229 2.19 16.79 2.50
CA SER A 229 2.88 17.01 3.78
C SER A 229 4.39 16.74 3.68
N LEU A 230 4.80 15.70 2.96
CA LEU A 230 6.21 15.37 2.76
C LEU A 230 6.93 16.40 1.88
N LEU A 231 6.27 16.91 0.84
CA LEU A 231 6.79 17.99 -0.01
C LEU A 231 6.90 19.30 0.77
N ALA A 232 5.90 19.64 1.58
CA ALA A 232 5.95 20.80 2.48
C ALA A 232 7.14 20.69 3.45
N LEU A 233 7.33 19.52 4.07
CA LEU A 233 8.47 19.25 4.95
C LEU A 233 9.80 19.41 4.23
N ALA A 234 9.94 18.82 3.04
CA ALA A 234 11.14 18.94 2.23
C ALA A 234 11.42 20.41 1.85
N GLY A 235 10.39 21.17 1.50
CA GLY A 235 10.49 22.59 1.18
C GLY A 235 10.95 23.44 2.37
N VAL A 236 10.39 23.22 3.55
CA VAL A 236 10.80 23.90 4.80
C VAL A 236 12.26 23.60 5.14
N VAL A 237 12.66 22.33 5.13
CA VAL A 237 14.05 21.92 5.40
C VAL A 237 15.02 22.50 4.37
N TRP A 238 14.61 22.55 3.10
CA TRP A 238 15.43 23.14 2.04
C TRP A 238 15.58 24.66 2.19
N ALA A 239 14.49 25.38 2.51
CA ALA A 239 14.50 26.82 2.76
C ALA A 239 15.33 27.19 4.00
N GLU A 240 15.27 26.40 5.08
CA GLU A 240 16.12 26.56 6.25
C GLU A 240 17.61 26.39 5.90
N ARG A 241 17.96 25.35 5.13
CA ARG A 241 19.34 25.12 4.67
C ARG A 241 19.88 26.24 3.78
N ARG A 242 19.01 26.98 3.09
CA ARG A 242 19.34 28.17 2.29
C ARG A 242 19.40 29.46 3.12
N GLY A 243 19.03 29.42 4.41
CA GLY A 243 18.95 30.59 5.27
C GLY A 243 17.73 31.47 5.04
N TRP A 244 16.75 31.03 4.23
CA TRP A 244 15.52 31.78 3.94
C TRP A 244 14.55 31.78 5.12
N LEU A 245 14.58 30.72 5.92
CA LEU A 245 13.81 30.60 7.14
C LEU A 245 14.76 30.59 8.34
N ARG A 246 14.44 31.40 9.37
CA ARG A 246 15.13 31.32 10.66
C ARG A 246 14.82 29.97 11.30
N ALA A 247 15.86 29.30 11.81
CA ALA A 247 15.73 28.06 12.55
C ALA A 247 14.93 28.30 13.85
N GLY A 248 13.62 28.09 13.78
CA GLY A 248 12.71 28.31 14.89
C GLY A 248 11.38 27.59 14.64
N TRP A 249 10.84 26.99 15.69
CA TRP A 249 9.64 26.15 15.62
C TRP A 249 8.43 26.88 15.01
N ARG A 250 8.31 28.20 15.24
CA ARG A 250 7.22 29.01 14.69
C ARG A 250 7.30 29.11 13.17
N GLY A 251 8.50 29.38 12.63
CA GLY A 251 8.70 29.50 11.19
C GLY A 251 8.53 28.17 10.46
N GLN A 252 9.10 27.09 11.02
CA GLN A 252 8.93 25.74 10.49
C GLN A 252 7.49 25.26 10.58
N GLY A 253 6.82 25.51 11.70
CA GLY A 253 5.42 25.14 11.93
C GLY A 253 4.48 25.86 10.97
N LEU A 254 4.63 27.18 10.81
CA LEU A 254 3.83 27.95 9.84
C LEU A 254 4.10 27.52 8.40
N GLY A 255 5.36 27.24 8.03
CA GLY A 255 5.73 26.75 6.71
C GLY A 255 5.14 25.36 6.40
N LEU A 256 5.09 24.48 7.39
CA LEU A 256 4.46 23.17 7.26
C LEU A 256 2.94 23.31 7.12
N LEU A 257 2.30 24.10 7.97
CA LEU A 257 0.85 24.34 7.92
C LEU A 257 0.43 24.96 6.58
N SER A 258 1.15 25.99 6.11
CA SER A 258 0.87 26.60 4.81
C SER A 258 1.08 25.62 3.66
N GLY A 259 2.12 24.80 3.70
CA GLY A 259 2.36 23.76 2.71
C GLY A 259 1.26 22.70 2.67
N VAL A 260 0.75 22.27 3.83
CA VAL A 260 -0.38 21.32 3.92
C VAL A 260 -1.67 21.95 3.37
N VAL A 261 -1.95 23.21 3.72
CA VAL A 261 -3.13 23.93 3.22
C VAL A 261 -3.06 24.11 1.71
N LEU A 262 -1.90 24.51 1.16
CA LEU A 262 -1.70 24.66 -0.28
C LEU A 262 -1.84 23.32 -1.02
N ALA A 263 -1.28 22.25 -0.48
CA ALA A 263 -1.44 20.92 -1.05
C ALA A 263 -2.91 20.49 -1.04
N GLY A 264 -3.64 20.71 0.07
CA GLY A 264 -5.07 20.44 0.15
C GLY A 264 -5.90 21.25 -0.86
N ALA A 265 -5.61 22.55 -1.00
CA ALA A 265 -6.25 23.42 -1.98
C ALA A 265 -5.99 22.96 -3.42
N LEU A 266 -4.75 22.58 -3.76
CA LEU A 266 -4.40 22.04 -5.08
C LEU A 266 -5.18 20.75 -5.37
N VAL A 267 -5.33 19.87 -4.37
CA VAL A 267 -6.08 18.61 -4.51
C VAL A 267 -7.55 18.87 -4.79
N VAL A 268 -8.17 19.82 -4.09
CA VAL A 268 -9.55 20.21 -4.34
C VAL A 268 -9.70 20.80 -5.74
N ALA A 269 -8.77 21.66 -6.16
CA ALA A 269 -8.79 22.29 -7.47
C ALA A 269 -8.60 21.28 -8.62
N VAL A 270 -7.72 20.29 -8.47
CA VAL A 270 -7.42 19.28 -9.50
C VAL A 270 -8.41 18.11 -9.47
N GLY A 271 -8.91 17.74 -8.28
CA GLY A 271 -9.74 16.55 -8.08
C GLY A 271 -11.25 16.77 -8.12
N GLY A 272 -11.72 18.02 -8.18
CA GLY A 272 -13.15 18.36 -8.05
C GLY A 272 -14.04 18.05 -9.25
N GLU A 273 -13.51 17.99 -10.47
CA GLU A 273 -14.36 18.02 -11.68
C GLU A 273 -14.63 16.68 -12.43
N PRO A 274 -13.81 15.61 -12.42
CA PRO A 274 -14.06 14.49 -13.33
C PRO A 274 -15.06 13.42 -12.84
N VAL A 275 -15.38 13.32 -11.55
CA VAL A 275 -16.20 12.20 -11.02
C VAL A 275 -17.71 12.46 -11.15
N SER A 276 -18.15 13.72 -11.06
CA SER A 276 -19.56 14.07 -11.19
C SER A 276 -20.05 13.96 -12.64
N ALA A 277 -19.22 14.31 -13.63
CA ALA A 277 -19.62 14.32 -15.04
C ALA A 277 -19.91 12.91 -15.61
N SER A 278 -19.16 11.89 -15.20
CA SER A 278 -19.34 10.51 -15.71
C SER A 278 -20.56 9.80 -15.14
N THR A 279 -20.98 10.16 -13.93
CA THR A 279 -22.16 9.56 -13.27
C THR A 279 -23.46 9.99 -13.96
N THR A 280 -23.54 11.24 -14.43
CA THR A 280 -24.72 11.77 -15.11
C THR A 280 -24.98 11.08 -16.46
N GLN A 281 -23.93 10.61 -17.14
CA GLN A 281 -24.06 10.00 -18.47
C GLN A 281 -24.58 8.55 -18.44
N TYR A 282 -24.33 7.80 -17.36
CA TYR A 282 -24.89 6.44 -17.20
C TYR A 282 -26.36 6.45 -16.76
N SER A 283 -26.78 7.44 -15.97
CA SER A 283 -28.17 7.57 -15.52
C SER A 283 -29.15 7.81 -16.68
N SER A 284 -28.75 8.55 -17.73
CA SER A 284 -29.63 8.89 -18.84
C SER A 284 -29.85 7.73 -19.83
N ARG A 285 -28.93 6.77 -19.91
CA ARG A 285 -29.10 5.54 -20.70
C ARG A 285 -29.93 4.48 -19.98
N ALA A 286 -29.88 4.42 -18.65
CA ALA A 286 -30.70 3.48 -17.88
C ALA A 286 -32.19 3.87 -17.86
N SER A 287 -32.52 5.17 -17.92
CA SER A 287 -33.91 5.64 -17.93
C SER A 287 -34.65 5.36 -19.25
N THR A 288 -33.95 5.15 -20.36
CA THR A 288 -34.58 4.87 -21.66
C THR A 288 -34.88 3.38 -21.89
N SER A 289 -34.30 2.46 -21.11
CA SER A 289 -34.59 1.01 -21.20
C SER A 289 -35.60 0.50 -20.16
N ALA A 290 -35.94 1.28 -19.14
CA ALA A 290 -36.79 0.84 -18.02
C ALA A 290 -38.30 1.13 -18.18
N ALA A 291 -38.76 1.66 -19.33
CA ALA A 291 -40.16 2.03 -19.55
C ALA A 291 -41.17 0.86 -19.62
N GLY A 292 -40.76 -0.38 -19.32
CA GLY A 292 -41.59 -1.59 -19.46
C GLY A 292 -41.74 -2.48 -18.22
N CYS A 293 -41.12 -2.19 -17.07
CA CYS A 293 -41.16 -3.08 -15.90
C CYS A 293 -41.58 -2.37 -14.62
N ARG A 294 -42.74 -2.74 -14.07
CA ARG A 294 -43.19 -2.32 -12.73
C ARG A 294 -42.39 -3.05 -11.65
N PRO A 295 -41.67 -2.38 -10.73
CA PRO A 295 -40.98 -3.05 -9.64
C PRO A 295 -41.93 -3.23 -8.44
N ARG A 296 -42.21 -4.48 -8.07
CA ARG A 296 -42.74 -4.89 -6.76
C ARG A 296 -41.61 -5.50 -5.93
N TRP A 297 -40.74 -4.70 -5.32
CA TRP A 297 -39.80 -5.21 -4.31
C TRP A 297 -39.53 -4.17 -3.22
N CYS A 298 -40.15 -4.38 -2.05
CA CYS A 298 -39.79 -3.74 -0.80
C CYS A 298 -38.41 -4.23 -0.36
N TRP A 299 -37.49 -3.31 -0.08
CA TRP A 299 -36.24 -3.61 0.63
C TRP A 299 -36.40 -3.22 2.10
N PRO A 300 -36.16 -4.12 3.07
CA PRO A 300 -36.02 -3.74 4.46
C PRO A 300 -34.61 -3.18 4.72
N CYS A 301 -34.58 -2.09 5.48
CA CYS A 301 -33.37 -1.46 5.99
C CYS A 301 -32.52 -2.45 6.78
N CYS A 302 -31.32 -2.77 6.28
CA CYS A 302 -30.30 -3.50 7.03
C CYS A 302 -29.22 -2.51 7.51
N CYS A 303 -29.52 -1.83 8.62
CA CYS A 303 -28.52 -1.23 9.49
C CYS A 303 -28.21 -2.24 10.61
N THR A 304 -27.14 -3.01 10.47
CA THR A 304 -26.54 -3.81 11.55
C THR A 304 -25.03 -3.57 11.51
N ALA A 305 -24.52 -2.62 12.29
CA ALA A 305 -24.10 -2.82 13.68
C ALA A 305 -23.11 -3.99 13.81
N TRP A 306 -21.83 -3.64 13.91
CA TRP A 306 -20.74 -4.53 14.30
C TRP A 306 -21.01 -5.07 15.71
N CYS A 307 -21.66 -6.23 15.82
CA CYS A 307 -21.63 -7.04 17.03
C CYS A 307 -20.53 -8.09 16.89
N TRP A 308 -19.46 -7.91 17.65
CA TRP A 308 -18.52 -8.99 17.96
C TRP A 308 -19.27 -10.09 18.72
N PRO A 309 -19.17 -11.38 18.33
CA PRO A 309 -19.68 -12.45 19.16
C PRO A 309 -18.75 -12.63 20.37
N ALA A 310 -19.19 -12.13 21.52
CA ALA A 310 -18.68 -12.56 22.82
C ALA A 310 -19.38 -13.88 23.18
N SER A 311 -18.76 -15.01 22.88
CA SER A 311 -18.97 -16.28 23.59
C SER A 311 -18.03 -17.35 23.03
N LEU A 312 -17.10 -17.78 23.87
CA LEU A 312 -16.64 -19.16 24.02
C LEU A 312 -15.80 -19.18 25.31
N ALA A 313 -16.53 -19.29 26.42
CA ALA A 313 -16.09 -19.92 27.66
C ALA A 313 -16.81 -21.27 27.75
#